data_AF-A0A318XJG8-F1
#
_entry.id   AF-A0A318XJG8-F1
#
_cell.length_a   1.000
_cell.length_b   1.000
_cell.length_c   1.000
_cell.angle_alpha   90.00
_cell.angle_beta   90.00
_cell.angle_gamma   90.00
#
_symmetry.space_group_name_H-M   'P 1'
#
loop_
_entity.id
_entity.type
_entity.pdbx_description
1 polymer ?
#
loop_
_entity_poly.entity_id
_entity_poly.type
_entity_poly.pdbx_seq_one_letter_code
_entity_poly.pdbx_strand_id
1 'polypeptide(L)'
;MEFCKCGSLKINGSCTNKKCEHHIKSMIEVATPQQIEYIKELADQLAEDISEINFEALSKSEAVDIIDEYMEKIEDAEKKLSPDTALLEDEENDDEL
;
A
#
# COMPACT_ATOMS: atom_id res chain seq x y z
N MET A 1 -31.02 -10.39 -19.89
CA MET A 1 -30.24 -11.45 -19.22
C MET A 1 -29.26 -11.98 -20.25
N GLU A 2 -27.96 -11.80 -20.02
CA GLU A 2 -26.93 -12.11 -21.02
C GLU A 2 -26.19 -13.40 -20.64
N PHE A 3 -25.94 -14.27 -21.62
CA PHE A 3 -25.24 -15.53 -21.41
C PHE A 3 -23.90 -15.50 -22.15
N CYS A 4 -22.89 -16.08 -21.52
CA CYS A 4 -21.57 -16.28 -22.09
C CYS A 4 -21.62 -17.37 -23.17
N LYS A 5 -20.65 -17.38 -24.09
CA LYS A 5 -20.49 -18.43 -25.11
C LYS A 5 -20.31 -19.84 -24.53
N CYS A 6 -19.86 -19.95 -23.28
CA CYS A 6 -19.78 -21.21 -22.54
C CYS A 6 -21.13 -21.66 -21.92
N GLY A 7 -22.24 -20.96 -22.19
CA GLY A 7 -23.58 -21.27 -21.68
C GLY A 7 -23.85 -20.80 -20.25
N SER A 8 -22.88 -20.19 -19.58
CA SER A 8 -23.05 -19.67 -18.21
C SER A 8 -23.54 -18.23 -18.21
N LEU A 9 -24.21 -17.82 -17.14
CA LEU A 9 -24.74 -16.46 -16.99
C LEU A 9 -23.59 -15.44 -16.98
N LYS A 10 -23.79 -14.28 -17.61
CA LYS A 10 -22.94 -13.10 -17.41
C LYS A 10 -23.59 -12.17 -16.41
N ILE A 11 -22.79 -11.69 -15.45
CA ILE A 11 -23.18 -10.67 -14.47
C ILE A 11 -22.12 -9.56 -14.55
N ASN A 12 -22.54 -8.32 -14.82
CA ASN A 12 -21.64 -7.16 -14.98
C ASN A 12 -20.46 -7.43 -15.95
N GLY A 13 -20.74 -8.09 -17.08
CA GLY A 13 -19.71 -8.41 -18.09
C GLY A 13 -18.83 -9.62 -17.77
N SER A 14 -18.86 -10.17 -16.55
CA SER A 14 -18.09 -11.34 -16.15
C SER A 14 -18.91 -12.63 -16.27
N CYS A 15 -18.31 -13.68 -16.83
CA CYS A 15 -18.90 -15.01 -16.86
C CYS A 15 -18.88 -15.66 -15.46
N THR A 16 -19.98 -16.26 -15.04
CA THR A 16 -20.06 -16.96 -13.73
C THR A 16 -19.27 -18.27 -13.68
N ASN A 17 -18.88 -18.84 -14.82
CA ASN A 17 -18.12 -20.08 -14.87
C ASN A 17 -16.62 -19.81 -14.72
N LYS A 18 -16.07 -20.17 -13.55
CA LYS A 18 -14.65 -19.99 -13.18
C LYS A 18 -13.62 -20.60 -14.15
N LYS A 19 -14.04 -21.53 -15.01
CA LYS A 19 -13.18 -22.17 -16.02
C LYS A 19 -13.29 -21.52 -17.42
N CYS A 20 -14.15 -20.52 -17.59
CA CYS A 20 -14.35 -19.82 -18.85
C CYS A 20 -13.29 -18.72 -19.03
N GLU A 21 -12.77 -18.54 -20.24
CA GLU A 21 -11.86 -17.43 -20.60
C GLU A 21 -12.47 -16.05 -20.34
N HIS A 22 -13.81 -15.95 -20.38
CA HIS A 22 -14.55 -14.72 -20.10
C HIS A 22 -14.91 -14.55 -18.62
N HIS A 23 -14.40 -15.42 -17.74
CA HIS A 23 -14.50 -15.24 -16.30
C HIS A 23 -13.38 -14.32 -15.85
N ILE A 24 -13.76 -13.13 -15.40
CA ILE A 24 -12.83 -12.15 -14.84
C ILE A 24 -12.48 -12.65 -13.44
N LYS A 25 -11.29 -13.27 -13.32
CA LYS A 25 -10.84 -14.02 -12.14
C LYS A 25 -10.36 -13.11 -11.00
N SER A 26 -9.94 -11.90 -11.36
CA SER A 26 -9.62 -10.83 -10.42
C SER A 26 -10.08 -9.54 -11.06
N MET A 27 -11.01 -8.83 -10.42
CA MET A 27 -10.99 -7.39 -10.55
C MET A 27 -9.65 -6.99 -9.92
N ILE A 28 -8.69 -6.55 -10.72
CA ILE A 28 -7.55 -5.80 -10.19
C ILE A 28 -8.21 -4.56 -9.60
N GLU A 29 -8.37 -4.55 -8.29
CA GLU A 29 -8.88 -3.38 -7.61
C GLU A 29 -7.80 -2.32 -7.74
N VAL A 30 -8.07 -1.29 -8.53
CA VAL A 30 -7.19 -0.13 -8.66
C VAL A 30 -7.11 0.61 -7.34
N ALA A 31 -5.97 1.23 -7.09
CA ALA A 31 -5.72 2.05 -5.92
C ALA A 31 -6.83 3.09 -5.74
N THR A 32 -7.31 3.25 -4.52
CA THR A 32 -8.31 4.28 -4.24
C THR A 32 -7.66 5.67 -4.33
N PRO A 33 -8.42 6.73 -4.64
CA PRO A 33 -7.90 8.09 -4.64
C PRO A 33 -7.25 8.47 -3.29
N GLN A 34 -7.79 7.96 -2.17
CA GLN A 34 -7.21 8.17 -0.85
C GLN A 34 -5.82 7.54 -0.69
N GLN A 35 -5.61 6.33 -1.23
CA GLN A 35 -4.29 5.69 -1.23
C GLN A 35 -3.31 6.48 -2.10
N ILE A 36 -3.76 6.96 -3.26
CA ILE A 36 -2.94 7.77 -4.17
C ILE A 36 -2.53 9.09 -3.53
N GLU A 37 -3.46 9.79 -2.89
CA GLU A 37 -3.14 11.03 -2.15
C GLU A 37 -2.14 10.77 -1.04
N TYR A 38 -2.34 9.70 -0.27
CA TYR A 38 -1.43 9.36 0.83
C TYR A 38 -0.01 9.04 0.35
N ILE A 39 0.13 8.29 -0.76
CA ILE A 39 1.45 8.03 -1.37
C ILE A 39 2.14 9.34 -1.78
N LYS A 40 1.38 10.32 -2.32
CA LYS A 40 1.95 11.63 -2.69
C LYS A 40 2.42 12.42 -1.49
N GLU A 41 1.65 12.43 -0.40
CA GLU A 41 2.04 13.11 0.84
C GLU A 41 3.29 12.50 1.47
N LEU A 42 3.40 11.16 1.44
CA LEU A 42 4.58 10.46 1.93
C LEU A 42 5.81 10.69 1.04
N ALA A 43 5.64 10.69 -0.28
CA ALA A 43 6.70 11.00 -1.23
C ALA A 43 7.22 12.44 -1.08
N ASP A 44 6.34 13.41 -0.88
CA ASP A 44 6.71 14.81 -0.66
C ASP A 44 7.56 14.96 0.62
N GLN A 45 7.17 14.28 1.71
CA GLN A 45 7.94 14.24 2.96
C GLN A 45 9.33 13.62 2.77
N LEU A 46 9.45 12.60 1.93
CA LEU A 46 10.72 11.93 1.60
C LEU A 46 11.52 12.64 0.51
N ALA A 47 10.94 13.66 -0.14
CA ALA A 47 11.45 14.26 -1.37
C ALA A 47 11.76 13.22 -2.48
N GLU A 48 10.95 12.15 -2.55
CA GLU A 48 11.04 11.11 -3.58
C GLU A 48 10.36 11.57 -4.89
N ASP A 49 10.96 11.22 -6.02
CA ASP A 49 10.33 11.48 -7.32
C ASP A 49 9.29 10.39 -7.63
N ILE A 50 8.03 10.82 -7.77
CA ILE A 50 6.90 9.94 -8.09
C ILE A 50 6.43 10.08 -9.54
N SER A 51 7.21 10.76 -10.38
CA SER A 51 6.85 11.02 -11.79
C SER A 51 6.78 9.73 -12.61
N GLU A 52 7.49 8.69 -12.16
CA GLU A 52 7.50 7.36 -12.79
C GLU A 52 6.30 6.48 -12.37
N ILE A 53 5.55 6.86 -11.33
CA ILE A 53 4.44 6.07 -10.82
C ILE A 53 3.17 6.33 -11.65
N ASN A 54 2.66 5.28 -12.28
CA ASN A 54 1.37 5.34 -12.98
C ASN A 54 0.20 5.07 -12.02
N PHE A 55 -0.26 6.11 -11.34
CA PHE A 55 -1.37 6.05 -10.38
C PHE A 55 -2.71 5.59 -10.98
N GLU A 56 -2.90 5.71 -12.30
CA GLU A 56 -4.13 5.24 -12.97
C GLU A 56 -4.17 3.73 -13.17
N ALA A 57 -2.99 3.10 -13.28
CA ALA A 57 -2.83 1.66 -13.44
C ALA A 57 -2.43 0.95 -12.13
N LEU A 58 -2.14 1.72 -11.07
CA LEU A 58 -1.69 1.21 -9.79
C LEU A 58 -2.77 0.34 -9.13
N SER A 59 -2.43 -0.89 -8.76
CA SER A 59 -3.33 -1.75 -7.99
C SER A 59 -3.37 -1.35 -6.51
N LYS A 60 -4.44 -1.71 -5.80
CA LYS A 60 -4.55 -1.50 -4.35
C LYS A 60 -3.42 -2.16 -3.58
N SER A 61 -3.00 -3.36 -3.99
CA SER A 61 -1.88 -4.06 -3.36
C SER A 61 -0.58 -3.30 -3.53
N GLU A 62 -0.25 -2.89 -4.76
CA GLU A 62 0.96 -2.11 -5.02
C GLU A 62 0.93 -0.77 -4.27
N ALA A 63 -0.23 -0.14 -4.16
CA ALA A 63 -0.38 1.08 -3.38
C ALA A 63 -0.09 0.85 -1.88
N VAL A 64 -0.52 -0.28 -1.30
CA VAL A 64 -0.20 -0.63 0.09
C VAL A 64 1.29 -0.88 0.26
N ASP A 65 1.90 -1.66 -0.65
CA ASP A 65 3.34 -1.95 -0.60
C ASP A 65 4.18 -0.66 -0.63
N ILE A 66 3.81 0.32 -1.48
CA ILE A 66 4.48 1.63 -1.55
C ILE A 66 4.30 2.42 -0.25
N ILE A 67 3.09 2.42 0.31
CA ILE A 67 2.80 3.13 1.57
C ILE A 67 3.66 2.56 2.70
N ASP A 68 3.69 1.24 2.86
CA ASP A 68 4.48 0.58 3.91
C ASP A 68 5.98 0.89 3.75
N GLU A 69 6.51 0.86 2.51
CA GLU A 69 7.91 1.22 2.25
C GLU A 69 8.22 2.68 2.64
N TYR A 70 7.34 3.61 2.26
CA TYR A 70 7.55 5.02 2.58
C TYR A 70 7.42 5.31 4.07
N MET A 71 6.50 4.65 4.77
CA MET A 71 6.39 4.76 6.22
C MET A 71 7.68 4.27 6.91
N GLU A 72 8.22 3.12 6.51
CA GLU A 72 9.47 2.60 7.07
C GLU A 72 10.65 3.57 6.84
N LYS A 73 10.76 4.17 5.65
CA LYS A 73 11.79 5.17 5.34
C LYS A 73 11.67 6.42 6.22
N ILE A 74 10.44 6.90 6.46
CA ILE A 74 10.19 8.05 7.34
C ILE A 74 10.59 7.69 8.78
N GLU A 75 10.16 6.55 9.30
CA GLU A 75 10.52 6.10 10.65
C GLU A 75 12.04 5.96 10.81
N ASP A 76 12.74 5.41 9.82
CA ASP A 76 14.20 5.29 9.83
C ASP A 76 14.90 6.66 9.75
N ALA A 77 14.36 7.59 8.96
CA ALA A 77 14.86 8.97 8.90
C ALA A 77 14.65 9.71 10.23
N GLU A 78 13.49 9.56 10.86
CA GLU A 78 13.20 10.13 12.19
C GLU A 78 14.10 9.53 13.28
N LYS A 79 14.33 8.21 13.23
CA LYS A 79 15.23 7.51 14.16
C LYS A 79 16.68 7.95 14.00
N LYS A 80 17.13 8.21 12.77
CA LYS A 80 18.47 8.78 12.49
C LYS A 80 18.61 10.23 12.96
N LEU A 81 17.51 11.00 12.94
CA LEU A 81 17.48 12.38 13.44
C LEU A 81 17.35 12.47 14.97
N SER A 82 16.94 11.37 15.64
CA SER A 82 16.89 11.25 17.11
C SER A 82 17.94 10.27 17.65
N PRO A 83 19.25 10.55 17.59
CA PRO A 83 20.24 9.77 18.31
C PRO A 83 20.25 10.04 19.84
N ASP A 84 19.44 10.97 20.36
CA ASP A 84 19.64 11.55 21.71
C ASP A 84 18.54 11.28 22.74
N THR A 85 17.60 10.36 22.50
CA THR A 85 16.54 10.04 23.49
C THR A 85 16.57 8.62 24.04
N ALA A 86 17.51 7.78 23.60
CA ALA A 86 17.74 6.44 24.16
C ALA A 86 18.79 6.43 25.31
N LEU A 87 19.14 7.58 25.88
CA LEU A 87 20.02 7.71 27.05
C LEU A 87 19.27 8.03 28.36
N LEU A 88 17.94 7.88 28.39
CA LEU A 88 17.12 8.12 29.57
C LEU A 88 16.19 6.94 29.87
N GLU A 89 16.71 5.72 29.97
CA GLU A 89 16.07 4.67 30.76
C GLU A 89 17.10 4.11 31.75
N ASP A 90 16.96 4.60 32.99
CA ASP A 90 17.27 3.96 34.28
C ASP A 90 18.40 2.92 34.35
N GLU A 91 19.58 3.36 34.80
CA GLU A 91 20.37 2.54 35.73
C GLU A 91 20.16 3.10 37.14
N GLU A 92 19.14 2.53 37.77
CA GLU A 92 19.04 2.13 39.17
C GLU A 92 19.75 3.00 40.22
N ASN A 93 18.91 3.67 40.99
CA ASN A 93 19.20 4.22 42.31
C ASN A 93 19.52 3.08 43.29
N ASP A 94 20.80 2.79 43.55
CA ASP A 94 21.24 2.06 44.75
C ASP A 94 22.72 2.38 45.06
N ASP A 95 22.97 3.14 46.13
CA ASP A 95 23.90 2.76 47.22
C ASP A 95 23.81 3.81 48.35
N GLU A 96 23.07 3.46 49.41
CA GLU A 96 23.26 4.00 50.75
C GLU A 96 24.63 3.54 51.27
N LEU A 97 25.56 4.49 51.55
CA LEU A 97 26.69 4.23 52.45
C LEU A 97 27.16 5.49 53.20
#